data_AF-A0A7C8L3E5-F1
#
_entry.id   AF-A0A7C8L3E5-F1
#
_cell.length_a   1.000
_cell.length_b   1.000
_cell.length_c   1.000
_cell.angle_alpha   90.00
_cell.angle_beta   90.00
_cell.angle_gamma   90.00
#
_symmetry.space_group_name_H-M   'P 1'
#
loop_
_entity.id
_entity.type
_entity.pdbx_description
1 polymer ?
#
loop_
_entity_poly.entity_id
_entity_poly.type
_entity_poly.pdbx_seq_one_letter_code
_entity_poly.pdbx_strand_id
1 'polypeptide(L)'
;MPGENEKFYLVREDFLPDGMKKTIEAKKLLERKKVDSIHEATKTVGLSRSVFYKYRDAVFPFQHMVKEQMLTLFFHLEDQTGALSHLLSMVASAGCNILTIHQTIPIQGKANVTLSLNTSGMTKEIDDLIHQLKQVSYVNQVEILSSGVS
;
A
#
# COMPACT_ATOMS: atom_id res chain seq x y z
N MET A 1 -6.56 -8.81 -7.65
CA MET A 1 -5.82 -7.89 -8.52
C MET A 1 -6.42 -8.02 -9.92
N PRO A 2 -6.77 -6.92 -10.60
CA PRO A 2 -6.95 -6.93 -12.04
C PRO A 2 -5.61 -7.32 -12.70
N GLY A 3 -5.64 -8.06 -13.82
CA GLY A 3 -4.45 -8.74 -14.36
C GLY A 3 -3.36 -7.80 -14.87
N GLU A 4 -2.12 -8.30 -14.99
CA GLU A 4 -0.88 -7.58 -15.40
C GLU A 4 -0.91 -6.89 -16.79
N ASN A 5 -2.07 -6.71 -17.42
CA ASN A 5 -2.19 -6.10 -18.75
C ASN A 5 -3.45 -5.21 -18.94
N GLU A 6 -4.00 -4.68 -17.86
CA GLU A 6 -5.14 -3.75 -17.96
C GLU A 6 -4.68 -2.31 -18.20
N LYS A 7 -5.26 -1.65 -19.23
CA LYS A 7 -5.00 -0.24 -19.53
C LYS A 7 -5.93 0.65 -18.71
N PHE A 8 -5.36 1.54 -17.91
CA PHE A 8 -6.11 2.50 -17.09
C PHE A 8 -6.25 3.86 -17.79
N TYR A 9 -7.38 4.52 -17.57
CA TYR A 9 -7.66 5.87 -18.06
C TYR A 9 -8.01 6.78 -16.87
N LEU A 10 -7.48 8.00 -16.87
CA LEU A 10 -7.84 9.02 -15.89
C LEU A 10 -9.03 9.83 -16.42
N VAL A 11 -10.15 9.79 -15.69
CA VAL A 11 -11.37 10.52 -16.03
C VAL A 11 -11.76 11.41 -14.86
N ARG A 12 -12.14 12.66 -15.13
CA ARG A 12 -12.63 13.57 -14.09
C ARG A 12 -13.96 13.06 -13.53
N GLU A 13 -14.16 13.22 -12.22
CA GLU A 13 -15.33 12.67 -11.52
C GLU A 13 -16.66 13.15 -12.12
N ASP A 14 -16.77 14.40 -12.56
CA ASP A 14 -17.98 14.96 -13.16
C ASP A 14 -18.43 14.22 -14.42
N PHE A 15 -17.51 13.63 -15.18
CA PHE A 15 -17.77 12.84 -16.38
C PHE A 15 -18.16 11.38 -16.09
N LEU A 16 -18.05 10.92 -14.84
CA LEU A 16 -18.43 9.56 -14.49
C LEU A 16 -19.96 9.39 -14.54
N PRO A 17 -20.47 8.30 -15.16
CA PRO A 17 -21.87 7.93 -15.06
C PRO A 17 -22.33 7.78 -13.61
N ASP A 18 -23.59 8.10 -13.34
CA ASP A 18 -24.16 8.07 -11.98
C ASP A 18 -23.96 6.71 -11.27
N GLY A 19 -24.10 5.61 -12.02
CA GLY A 19 -23.86 4.26 -11.49
C GLY A 19 -22.42 4.04 -11.02
N MET A 20 -21.42 4.62 -11.68
CA MET A 20 -20.02 4.54 -11.25
C MET A 20 -19.77 5.40 -10.01
N LYS A 21 -20.30 6.64 -9.99
CA LYS A 21 -20.21 7.55 -8.83
C LYS A 21 -20.78 6.91 -7.57
N LYS A 22 -22.00 6.39 -7.65
CA LYS A 22 -22.66 5.68 -6.54
C LYS A 22 -21.94 4.40 -6.13
N THR A 23 -21.29 3.71 -7.08
CA THR A 23 -20.47 2.53 -6.75
C THR A 23 -19.27 2.95 -5.88
N ILE A 24 -18.60 4.05 -6.20
CA ILE A 24 -17.51 4.61 -5.38
C ILE A 24 -18.03 4.98 -3.98
N GLU A 25 -19.20 5.61 -3.87
CA GLU A 25 -19.79 5.97 -2.57
C GLU A 25 -20.16 4.74 -1.74
N ALA A 26 -20.77 3.71 -2.35
CA ALA A 26 -21.10 2.47 -1.68
C ALA A 26 -19.85 1.77 -1.13
N LYS A 27 -18.75 1.75 -1.91
CA LYS A 27 -17.45 1.25 -1.44
C LYS A 27 -16.94 2.03 -0.23
N LYS A 28 -16.98 3.37 -0.29
CA LYS A 28 -16.57 4.23 0.86
C LYS A 28 -17.37 3.95 2.13
N LEU A 29 -18.66 3.64 2.03
CA LEU A 29 -19.48 3.27 3.20
C LEU A 29 -19.03 1.94 3.81
N LEU A 30 -18.74 0.94 2.97
CA LEU A 30 -18.25 -0.37 3.38
C LEU A 30 -16.87 -0.28 4.04
N GLU A 31 -15.92 0.42 3.40
CA GLU A 31 -14.55 0.61 3.92
C GLU A 31 -14.55 1.31 5.29
N ARG A 32 -15.43 2.30 5.48
CA ARG A 32 -15.57 3.03 6.74
C ARG A 32 -16.39 2.28 7.79
N LYS A 33 -16.81 1.04 7.52
CA LYS A 33 -17.67 0.23 8.40
C LYS A 33 -18.93 0.99 8.84
N LYS A 34 -19.49 1.84 7.97
CA LYS A 34 -20.75 2.56 8.22
C LYS A 34 -21.98 1.72 7.91
N VAL A 35 -21.79 0.59 7.23
CA VAL A 35 -22.80 -0.37 6.82
C VAL A 35 -22.17 -1.76 6.86
N ASP A 36 -22.96 -2.78 7.18
CA ASP A 36 -22.45 -4.14 7.44
C ASP A 36 -22.51 -5.04 6.19
N SER A 37 -23.18 -4.59 5.12
CA SER A 37 -23.34 -5.39 3.91
C SER A 37 -23.41 -4.56 2.64
N ILE A 38 -23.04 -5.20 1.51
CA ILE A 38 -23.21 -4.63 0.16
C ILE A 38 -24.68 -4.25 -0.08
N HIS A 39 -25.62 -5.05 0.45
CA HIS A 39 -27.04 -4.75 0.30
C HIS A 39 -27.41 -3.40 0.93
N GLU A 40 -26.95 -3.17 2.15
CA GLU A 40 -27.20 -1.93 2.87
C GLU A 40 -26.51 -0.76 2.18
N ALA A 41 -25.24 -0.93 1.79
CA ALA A 41 -24.49 0.09 1.06
C ALA A 41 -25.21 0.54 -0.22
N THR A 42 -25.61 -0.43 -1.06
CA THR A 42 -26.29 -0.16 -2.33
C THR A 42 -27.65 0.49 -2.13
N LYS A 43 -28.41 0.08 -1.10
CA LYS A 43 -29.68 0.71 -0.74
C LYS A 43 -29.49 2.17 -0.30
N THR A 44 -28.49 2.44 0.53
CA THR A 44 -28.19 3.78 1.07
C THR A 44 -27.84 4.78 -0.02
N VAL A 45 -27.11 4.36 -1.07
CA VAL A 45 -26.73 5.24 -2.19
C VAL A 45 -27.71 5.21 -3.37
N GLY A 46 -28.81 4.45 -3.27
CA GLY A 46 -29.79 4.33 -4.36
C GLY A 46 -29.22 3.66 -5.62
N LEU A 47 -28.46 2.59 -5.45
CA LEU A 47 -27.84 1.79 -6.51
C LEU A 47 -28.42 0.37 -6.51
N SER A 48 -28.63 -0.22 -7.69
CA SER A 48 -28.99 -1.64 -7.76
C SER A 48 -27.76 -2.52 -7.50
N ARG A 49 -27.97 -3.72 -6.93
CA ARG A 49 -26.87 -4.68 -6.71
C ARG A 49 -26.19 -5.09 -8.02
N SER A 50 -26.94 -5.21 -9.12
CA SER A 50 -26.37 -5.56 -10.43
C SER A 50 -25.44 -4.48 -10.97
N VAL A 51 -25.80 -3.20 -10.81
CA VAL A 51 -24.94 -2.08 -11.21
C VAL A 51 -23.70 -2.00 -10.32
N PHE A 52 -23.85 -2.24 -9.01
CA PHE A 52 -22.69 -2.33 -8.10
C PHE A 52 -21.70 -3.40 -8.57
N TYR A 53 -22.15 -4.64 -8.80
CA TYR A 53 -21.26 -5.72 -9.25
C TYR A 53 -20.66 -5.47 -10.63
N LYS A 54 -21.37 -4.77 -11.52
CA LYS A 54 -20.84 -4.38 -12.84
C LYS A 54 -19.62 -3.46 -12.74
N TYR A 55 -19.60 -2.53 -11.78
CA TYR A 55 -18.54 -1.52 -11.65
C TYR A 55 -17.59 -1.77 -10.47
N ARG A 56 -17.91 -2.72 -9.58
CA ARG A 56 -17.16 -3.01 -8.35
C ARG A 56 -15.68 -3.20 -8.63
N ASP A 57 -15.32 -3.93 -9.68
CA ASP A 57 -13.93 -4.27 -9.94
C ASP A 57 -13.30 -3.42 -11.05
N ALA A 58 -14.01 -2.37 -11.52
CA ALA A 58 -13.59 -1.52 -12.64
C ALA A 58 -13.40 -0.04 -12.27
N VAL A 59 -13.95 0.40 -11.14
CA VAL A 59 -13.89 1.82 -10.72
C VAL A 59 -13.34 1.93 -9.31
N PHE A 60 -12.24 2.66 -9.17
CA PHE A 60 -11.54 2.86 -7.90
C PHE A 60 -11.13 4.33 -7.76
N PRO A 61 -11.10 4.88 -6.54
CA PRO A 61 -10.57 6.22 -6.34
C PRO A 61 -9.05 6.23 -6.60
N PHE A 62 -8.56 7.19 -7.39
CA PHE A 62 -7.14 7.30 -7.74
C PHE A 62 -6.20 7.36 -6.52
N GLN A 63 -6.65 7.95 -5.41
CA GLN A 63 -5.88 8.01 -4.16
C GLN A 63 -5.54 6.62 -3.60
N HIS A 64 -6.36 5.59 -3.87
CA HIS A 64 -6.06 4.22 -3.46
C HIS A 64 -4.92 3.64 -4.30
N MET A 65 -4.92 3.88 -5.62
CA MET A 65 -3.84 3.45 -6.52
C MET A 65 -2.48 4.09 -6.18
N VAL A 66 -2.48 5.35 -5.74
CA VAL A 66 -1.23 6.02 -5.30
C VAL A 66 -0.79 5.53 -3.92
N LYS A 67 -1.73 5.25 -3.01
CA LYS A 67 -1.41 4.61 -1.72
C LYS A 67 -0.83 3.22 -1.90
N GLU A 68 -1.31 2.43 -2.87
CA GLU A 68 -0.77 1.09 -3.19
C GLU A 68 0.73 1.10 -3.51
N GLN A 69 1.30 2.27 -3.86
CA GLN A 69 2.73 2.44 -4.10
C GLN A 69 3.51 2.87 -2.86
N MET A 70 2.88 3.00 -1.68
CA MET A 70 3.56 3.34 -0.43
C MET A 70 3.63 2.14 0.51
N LEU A 71 4.84 1.87 1.02
CA LEU A 71 5.13 0.77 1.93
C LEU A 71 5.89 1.29 3.14
N THR A 72 5.46 0.91 4.35
CA THR A 72 6.19 1.19 5.58
C THR A 72 6.75 -0.11 6.15
N LEU A 73 8.07 -0.16 6.23
CA LEU A 73 8.83 -1.27 6.79
C LEU A 73 9.34 -0.90 8.19
N PHE A 74 9.31 -1.89 9.08
CA PHE A 74 9.85 -1.79 10.42
C PHE A 74 10.91 -2.85 10.63
N PHE A 75 12.04 -2.45 11.21
CA PHE A 75 13.22 -3.28 11.39
C PHE A 75 13.63 -3.28 12.85
N HIS A 76 13.97 -4.46 13.35
CA HIS A 76 14.86 -4.58 14.50
C HIS A 76 16.28 -4.73 13.98
N LEU A 77 17.08 -3.66 14.13
CA LEU A 77 18.43 -3.57 13.59
C LEU A 77 19.45 -3.69 14.72
N GLU A 78 20.51 -4.46 14.50
CA GLU A 78 21.69 -4.42 15.37
C GLU A 78 22.54 -3.20 15.03
N ASP A 79 22.98 -2.49 16.08
CA ASP A 79 23.79 -1.31 15.96
C ASP A 79 25.23 -1.70 15.67
N GLN A 80 25.54 -1.74 14.38
CA GLN A 80 26.90 -1.93 13.87
C GLN A 80 27.24 -0.86 12.85
N THR A 81 28.54 -0.60 12.70
CA THR A 81 29.03 0.41 11.76
C THR A 81 28.53 0.11 10.35
N GLY A 82 27.84 1.06 9.74
CA GLY A 82 27.32 0.95 8.37
C GLY A 82 25.99 0.19 8.22
N ALA A 83 25.39 -0.33 9.30
CA ALA A 83 24.13 -1.09 9.23
C ALA A 83 23.01 -0.34 8.50
N LEU A 84 22.70 0.88 8.97
CA LEU A 84 21.66 1.71 8.37
C LEU A 84 22.02 2.08 6.94
N SER A 85 23.27 2.48 6.66
CA SER A 85 23.70 2.87 5.32
C SER A 85 23.54 1.74 4.30
N HIS A 86 23.94 0.51 4.67
CA HIS A 86 23.77 -0.65 3.81
C HIS A 86 22.28 -1.02 3.66
N LEU A 87 21.48 -0.91 4.73
CA LEU A 87 20.03 -1.09 4.67
C LEU A 87 19.37 -0.15 3.63
N LEU A 88 19.66 1.15 3.73
CA LEU A 88 19.14 2.16 2.80
C LEU A 88 19.60 1.90 1.36
N SER A 89 20.84 1.45 1.18
CA SER A 89 21.40 1.14 -0.13
C SER A 89 20.71 -0.05 -0.80
N MET A 90 20.40 -1.12 -0.05
CA MET A 90 19.65 -2.26 -0.60
C MET A 90 18.24 -1.85 -1.04
N VAL A 91 17.54 -1.06 -0.21
CA VAL A 91 16.20 -0.58 -0.52
C VAL A 91 16.21 0.32 -1.77
N ALA A 92 17.16 1.25 -1.86
CA ALA A 92 17.31 2.10 -3.04
C ALA A 92 17.65 1.29 -4.30
N SER A 93 18.51 0.27 -4.17
CA SER A 93 18.90 -0.62 -5.29
C SER A 93 17.75 -1.49 -5.79
N ALA A 94 16.73 -1.72 -4.96
CA ALA A 94 15.50 -2.39 -5.36
C ALA A 94 14.52 -1.49 -6.14
N GLY A 95 14.86 -0.21 -6.35
CA GLY A 95 14.02 0.77 -7.05
C GLY A 95 13.04 1.51 -6.14
N CYS A 96 13.13 1.33 -4.82
CA CYS A 96 12.31 2.07 -3.86
C CYS A 96 12.89 3.47 -3.64
N ASN A 97 12.03 4.48 -3.67
CA ASN A 97 12.39 5.81 -3.19
C ASN A 97 12.08 5.93 -1.69
N ILE A 98 13.08 6.30 -0.88
CA ILE A 98 12.90 6.44 0.56
C ILE A 98 12.28 7.81 0.86
N LEU A 99 11.10 7.81 1.47
CA LEU A 99 10.36 9.02 1.81
C LEU A 99 10.70 9.53 3.20
N THR A 100 10.76 8.62 4.17
CA THR A 100 11.09 8.95 5.57
C THR A 100 11.93 7.85 6.20
N ILE A 101 12.78 8.27 7.13
CA ILE A 101 13.63 7.38 7.94
C ILE A 101 13.42 7.81 9.39
N HIS A 102 13.07 6.86 10.24
CA HIS A 102 13.01 7.07 11.68
C HIS A 102 13.76 5.94 12.39
N GLN A 103 14.89 6.27 13.01
CA GLN A 103 15.67 5.33 13.82
C GLN A 103 15.62 5.75 15.29
N THR A 104 15.36 4.81 16.18
CA THR A 104 15.45 5.05 17.63
C THR A 104 16.91 5.04 18.09
N ILE A 105 17.18 5.67 19.24
CA ILE A 105 18.47 5.52 19.93
C ILE A 105 18.70 4.02 20.19
N PRO A 106 19.89 3.48 19.87
CA PRO A 106 20.21 2.09 20.17
C PRO A 106 20.14 1.81 21.68
N ILE A 107 19.41 0.77 22.07
CA ILE A 107 19.34 0.25 23.44
C ILE A 107 19.89 -1.17 23.41
N GLN A 108 20.93 -1.44 24.20
CA GLN A 108 21.62 -2.75 24.23
C GLN A 108 22.11 -3.20 22.84
N GLY A 109 22.65 -2.27 22.05
CA GLY A 109 23.16 -2.56 20.70
C GLY A 109 22.06 -2.85 19.68
N LYS A 110 20.81 -2.48 19.96
CA LYS A 110 19.67 -2.68 19.03
C LYS A 110 18.89 -1.38 18.85
N ALA A 111 18.56 -1.05 17.61
CA ALA A 111 17.74 0.09 17.26
C ALA A 111 16.55 -0.35 16.42
N ASN A 112 15.42 0.32 16.61
CA ASN A 112 14.27 0.16 15.73
C ASN A 112 14.40 1.15 14.59
N VAL A 113 14.18 0.69 13.37
CA VAL A 113 14.16 1.55 12.18
C VAL A 113 12.82 1.42 11.48
N THR A 114 12.18 2.54 11.20
CA THR A 114 10.99 2.62 10.35
C THR A 114 11.35 3.34 9.07
N LEU A 115 11.06 2.72 7.93
CA LEU A 115 11.25 3.29 6.61
C LEU A 115 9.89 3.40 5.91
N SER A 116 9.51 4.59 5.47
CA SER A 116 8.41 4.76 4.51
C SER A 116 8.98 4.90 3.11
N LEU A 117 8.48 4.09 2.19
CA LEU A 117 9.02 3.89 0.86
C LEU A 117 7.94 4.13 -0.18
N ASN A 118 8.33 4.69 -1.33
CA ASN A 118 7.56 4.63 -2.56
C ASN A 118 8.12 3.50 -3.43
N THR A 119 7.29 2.52 -3.76
CA THR A 119 7.62 1.30 -4.49
C THR A 119 7.32 1.38 -5.99
N SER A 120 6.89 2.54 -6.51
CA SER A 120 6.53 2.73 -7.92
C SER A 120 7.66 2.45 -8.91
N GLY A 121 8.92 2.58 -8.47
CA GLY A 121 10.12 2.32 -9.27
C GLY A 121 10.65 0.88 -9.15
N MET A 122 10.00 0.01 -8.37
CA MET A 122 10.45 -1.36 -8.20
C MET A 122 10.30 -2.15 -9.50
N THR A 123 11.36 -2.85 -9.89
CA THR A 123 11.35 -3.78 -11.04
C THR A 123 11.24 -5.25 -10.61
N LYS A 124 11.22 -5.51 -9.30
CA LYS A 124 11.14 -6.84 -8.68
C LYS A 124 9.99 -6.86 -7.69
N GLU A 125 9.51 -8.06 -7.39
CA GLU A 125 8.45 -8.26 -6.41
C GLU A 125 8.89 -7.81 -5.02
N ILE A 126 7.94 -7.29 -4.23
CA ILE A 126 8.23 -6.82 -2.88
C ILE A 126 8.66 -7.97 -1.96
N ASP A 127 8.10 -9.16 -2.16
CA ASP A 127 8.43 -10.35 -1.39
C ASP A 127 9.90 -10.75 -1.54
N ASP A 128 10.49 -10.55 -2.72
CA ASP A 128 11.92 -10.78 -2.97
C ASP A 128 12.79 -9.79 -2.16
N LEU A 129 12.40 -8.52 -2.13
CA LEU A 129 13.09 -7.51 -1.33
C LEU A 129 13.01 -7.86 0.16
N ILE A 130 11.82 -8.23 0.67
CA ILE A 130 11.65 -8.63 2.07
C ILE A 130 12.50 -9.86 2.39
N HIS A 131 12.54 -10.84 1.50
CA HIS A 131 13.38 -12.01 1.67
C HIS A 131 14.87 -11.62 1.75
N GLN A 132 15.35 -10.77 0.85
CA GLN A 132 16.74 -10.29 0.88
C GLN A 132 17.07 -9.54 2.16
N LEU A 133 16.18 -8.64 2.62
CA LEU A 133 16.37 -7.89 3.85
C LEU A 133 16.44 -8.79 5.09
N LYS A 134 15.68 -9.90 5.13
CA LYS A 134 15.72 -10.89 6.21
C LYS A 134 17.01 -11.73 6.26
N GLN A 135 17.75 -11.82 5.16
CA GLN A 135 19.02 -12.58 5.10
C GLN A 135 20.22 -11.77 5.61
N VAL A 136 20.02 -10.50 5.94
CA VAL A 136 21.08 -9.59 6.37
C VAL A 136 21.38 -9.83 7.84
N SER A 137 22.64 -10.12 8.16
CA SER A 137 23.04 -10.62 9.48
C SER A 137 22.67 -9.72 10.67
N TYR A 138 22.60 -8.40 10.43
CA TYR A 138 22.29 -7.40 11.46
C TYR A 138 20.81 -6.96 11.44
N VAL A 139 19.98 -7.61 10.63
CA VAL A 139 18.52 -7.43 10.62
C VAL A 139 17.90 -8.60 11.37
N ASN A 140 17.49 -8.37 12.60
CA ASN A 140 16.86 -9.40 13.44
C ASN A 140 15.41 -9.68 13.02
N GLN A 141 14.72 -8.65 12.51
CA GLN A 141 13.31 -8.76 12.12
C GLN A 141 12.97 -7.68 11.10
N VAL A 142 12.07 -8.03 10.18
CA VAL A 142 11.45 -7.11 9.22
C VAL A 142 9.95 -7.33 9.24
N GLU A 143 9.19 -6.26 9.45
CA GLU A 143 7.74 -6.25 9.41
C GLU A 143 7.21 -5.19 8.45
N ILE A 144 6.07 -5.49 7.84
CA ILE A 144 5.30 -4.52 7.07
C ILE A 144 4.26 -3.92 8.02
N LEU A 145 4.41 -2.65 8.39
CA LEU A 145 3.47 -1.97 9.29
C LEU A 145 2.23 -1.46 8.56
N SER A 146 2.43 -0.99 7.33
CA SER A 146 1.37 -0.57 6.43
C SER A 146 1.91 -0.65 5.01
N SER A 147 1.30 -1.49 4.21
CA SER A 147 1.21 -1.23 2.78
C SER A 147 -0.01 -0.33 2.57
N GLY A 148 -0.10 0.44 1.49
CA GLY A 148 -1.36 1.11 1.13
C GLY A 148 -2.54 0.16 0.83
N VAL A 149 -2.42 -1.12 1.20
CA VAL A 149 -3.44 -2.14 1.14
C VAL A 149 -4.28 -2.03 2.41
N SER A 150 -5.48 -1.47 2.28
CA SER A 150 -6.60 -1.68 3.20
C SER A 150 -7.83 -1.99 2.38
#